data_AF-A0A1H0WWB6-F1
#
_entry.id   AF-A0A1H0WWB6-F1
#
_cell.length_a   1.000
_cell.length_b   1.000
_cell.length_c   1.000
_cell.angle_alpha   90.00
_cell.angle_beta   90.00
_cell.angle_gamma   90.00
#
_symmetry.space_group_name_H-M   'P 1'
#
loop_
_entity.id
_entity.type
_entity.pdbx_description
1 polymer ?
#
loop_
_entity_poly.entity_id
_entity_poly.type
_entity_poly.pdbx_seq_one_letter_code
_entity_poly.pdbx_strand_id
1 'polypeptide(L)' 'MNFIERKVSVKRAIFVLAKNGIEVDDSEASVILDFLYLIAKNYSKKEEVENAHNPKEKSNTSKSTIIDP' A
#
# COMPACT_ATOMS: atom_id res chain seq x y z
N MET A 1 -19.90 1.93 -4.81
CA MET A 1 -18.92 0.84 -4.98
C MET A 1 -18.38 0.48 -3.61
N ASN A 2 -18.63 -0.72 -3.09
CA ASN A 2 -18.27 -1.09 -1.71
C ASN A 2 -17.28 -2.28 -1.71
N PHE A 3 -16.19 -2.14 -2.48
CA PHE A 3 -15.21 -3.23 -2.70
C PHE A 3 -13.90 -3.04 -1.96
N ILE A 4 -13.77 -1.98 -1.16
CA ILE A 4 -12.60 -1.76 -0.33
C ILE A 4 -13.03 -2.03 1.10
N GLU A 5 -12.44 -3.06 1.70
CA GLU A 5 -12.56 -3.30 3.13
C GLU A 5 -11.85 -2.15 3.85
N ARG A 6 -12.64 -1.15 4.28
CA ARG A 6 -12.13 0.06 4.91
C ARG A 6 -11.98 -0.18 6.41
N LYS A 7 -10.77 0.03 6.91
CA LYS A 7 -10.46 0.02 8.36
C LYS A 7 -10.86 1.33 9.05
N VAL A 8 -11.10 2.39 8.27
CA VAL A 8 -11.51 3.71 8.76
C VAL A 8 -12.98 3.93 8.41
N SER A 9 -13.78 4.36 9.40
CA SER A 9 -15.19 4.73 9.19
C SER A 9 -15.33 6.14 8.63
N VAL A 10 -16.45 6.41 7.96
CA VAL A 10 -16.79 7.76 7.42
C VAL A 10 -16.78 8.81 8.54
N LYS A 11 -17.38 8.51 9.70
CA LYS A 11 -17.34 9.40 10.88
C LYS A 11 -15.94 9.73 11.34
N ARG A 12 -15.01 8.76 11.29
CA ARG A 12 -13.61 9.01 11.64
C ARG A 12 -12.92 9.90 10.60
N ALA A 13 -13.24 9.73 9.32
CA ALA A 13 -12.75 10.60 8.26
C ALA A 13 -13.22 12.05 8.45
N ILE A 14 -14.52 12.26 8.68
CA ILE A 14 -15.10 13.58 8.99
C ILE A 14 -14.36 14.23 10.16
N PHE A 15 -14.19 13.50 11.27
CA PHE A 15 -13.50 14.02 12.45
C PHE A 15 -12.05 14.44 12.18
N VAL A 16 -11.32 13.68 11.36
CA VAL A 16 -9.94 14.03 10.98
C VAL A 16 -9.91 15.23 10.04
N LEU A 17 -10.81 15.31 9.07
CA LEU A 17 -10.92 16.44 8.15
C LEU A 17 -11.28 17.74 8.90
N ALA A 18 -12.25 17.69 9.80
CA ALA A 18 -12.65 18.82 10.63
C ALA A 18 -11.51 19.34 11.52
N LYS A 19 -10.69 18.43 12.09
CA LYS A 19 -9.47 18.79 12.84
C LYS A 19 -8.46 19.59 12.02
N ASN A 20 -8.52 19.49 10.70
CA ASN A 20 -7.66 20.22 9.77
C ASN A 20 -8.40 21.39 9.10
N GLY A 21 -9.55 21.80 9.63
CA GLY A 21 -10.33 22.92 9.10
C GLY A 21 -11.08 22.61 7.81
N ILE A 22 -11.27 21.33 7.48
CA ILE A 22 -12.03 20.89 6.31
C ILE A 22 -13.37 20.33 6.80
N GLU A 23 -14.43 21.14 6.66
CA GLU A 23 -15.80 20.70 6.93
C GLU A 23 -16.36 19.96 5.71
N VAL A 24 -16.94 18.79 5.96
CA VAL A 24 -17.53 17.91 4.95
C VAL A 24 -18.74 17.17 5.53
N ASP A 25 -19.68 16.81 4.67
CA ASP A 25 -20.77 15.89 5.03
C ASP A 25 -20.38 14.40 4.85
N ASP A 26 -21.30 13.49 5.19
CA ASP A 26 -21.09 12.04 5.04
C ASP A 26 -20.85 11.59 3.60
N SER A 27 -21.46 12.27 2.62
CA SER A 27 -21.32 11.95 1.19
C SER A 27 -19.94 12.36 0.68
N GLU A 28 -19.54 13.60 0.96
CA GLU A 28 -18.22 14.15 0.63
C GLU A 28 -17.11 13.35 1.30
N ALA A 29 -17.24 13.08 2.60
CA ALA A 29 -16.27 12.27 3.34
C ALA A 29 -16.16 10.84 2.79
N SER A 30 -17.27 10.25 2.33
CA SER A 30 -17.24 8.93 1.69
C SER A 30 -16.44 8.94 0.39
N VAL A 31 -16.65 9.95 -0.47
CA VAL A 31 -15.91 10.09 -1.74
C VAL A 31 -14.43 10.31 -1.49
N ILE A 32 -14.07 11.20 -0.57
CA ILE A 32 -12.68 11.47 -0.20
C ILE A 32 -12.02 10.20 0.32
N LEU A 33 -12.68 9.50 1.24
CA LEU A 33 -12.15 8.28 1.83
C LEU A 33 -11.93 7.20 0.78
N ASP A 34 -12.88 6.99 -0.12
CA ASP A 34 -12.76 6.02 -1.22
C ASP A 34 -11.60 6.37 -2.17
N PHE A 35 -11.42 7.65 -2.48
CA PHE A 35 -10.32 8.12 -3.32
C PHE A 35 -8.95 7.86 -2.67
N LEU A 36 -8.81 8.17 -1.38
CA LEU A 36 -7.56 7.93 -0.64
C LEU A 36 -7.22 6.44 -0.55
N TYR A 37 -8.22 5.58 -0.34
CA TYR A 37 -8.03 4.13 -0.36
C TYR A 37 -7.63 3.61 -1.75
N LEU A 38 -8.19 4.18 -2.83
CA LEU A 38 -7.79 3.84 -4.19
C LEU A 38 -6.33 4.20 -4.44
N ILE A 39 -5.89 5.39 -4.02
CA ILE A 39 -4.49 5.80 -4.08
C ILE A 39 -3.64 4.80 -3.30
N ALA A 40 -3.92 4.59 -2.01
CA ALA A 40 -3.14 3.69 -1.16
C ALA A 40 -2.97 2.30 -1.80
N LYS A 41 -4.06 1.69 -2.27
CA LYS A 41 -4.03 0.37 -2.92
C LYS A 41 -3.16 0.32 -4.18
N ASN A 42 -3.13 1.39 -4.98
CA ASN A 42 -2.34 1.42 -6.20
C ASN A 42 -0.87 1.75 -5.94
N TYR A 43 -0.56 2.50 -4.89
CA TYR A 43 0.82 2.81 -4.50
C TYR A 43 1.48 1.67 -3.72
N SER A 44 0.77 0.99 -2.81
CA SER A 44 1.32 -0.17 -2.07
C SER A 44 1.77 -1.32 -2.97
N LYS A 45 1.17 -1.47 -4.16
CA LYS A 45 1.60 -2.48 -5.15
C LYS A 45 2.99 -2.23 -5.75
N LYS A 46 3.54 -1.02 -5.64
CA LYS A 46 4.91 -0.76 -6.12
C LYS A 46 5.97 -1.29 -5.15
N GLU A 47 5.70 -1.26 -3.85
CA GLU A 47 6.64 -1.75 -2.83
C GLU A 47 6.73 -3.29 -2.77
N GLU A 48 5.67 -4.01 -3.13
CA GLU A 48 5.71 -5.48 -3.24
C GLU A 48 6.58 -5.96 -4.42
N VAL A 49 6.64 -5.19 -5.51
CA VAL A 49 7.47 -5.53 -6.68
C VAL A 49 8.96 -5.27 -6.41
N GLU A 50 9.29 -4.25 -5.63
CA GLU A 50 10.69 -3.98 -5.25
C GLU A 50 11.27 -5.03 -4.29
N ASN A 51 10.43 -5.68 -3.47
CA ASN A 51 10.86 -6.80 -2.61
C ASN A 51 10.82 -8.18 -3.29
N ALA A 52 10.21 -8.30 -4.46
CA ALA A 52 10.13 -9.55 -5.23
C ALA A 52 11.36 -9.81 -6.13
N HIS A 53 12.25 -8.83 -6.29
CA HIS A 53 13.49 -8.96 -7.06
C HIS A 53 14.70 -9.30 -6.17
N ASN A 54 14.63 -10.41 -5.43
CA ASN A 54 15.85 -11.15 -5.11
C ASN A 54 15.94 -12.37 -6.05
N PRO A 55 16.48 -12.23 -7.28
CA PRO A 55 16.77 -13.36 -8.14
C PRO A 55 17.98 -14.15 -7.61
N LYS A 56 17.89 -14.71 -6.40
CA LYS A 56 18.90 -15.62 -5.86
C LYS A 56 18.59 -17.10 -6.11
N GLU A 57 17.38 -17.45 -6.55
CA GLU A 57 17.05 -18.85 -6.88
C GLU A 57 17.64 -19.35 -8.20
N LYS A 58 18.18 -18.46 -9.06
CA LYS A 58 18.83 -18.84 -10.33
C LYS A 58 20.28 -18.38 -10.44
N SER A 59 20.96 -18.15 -9.32
CA SER A 59 22.38 -17.82 -9.36
C SER A 59 23.20 -19.05 -9.75
N ASN A 60 23.89 -18.94 -10.88
CA ASN A 60 24.82 -19.90 -11.44
C ASN A 60 26.24 -19.74 -10.86
N THR A 61 26.39 -19.24 -9.64
CA THR A 61 27.69 -19.26 -8.96
C THR A 61 28.01 -20.70 -8.56
N SER A 62 28.62 -21.43 -9.47
CA SER A 62 29.27 -22.71 -9.18
C SER A 62 30.11 -22.53 -7.92
N LYS A 63 29.87 -23.34 -6.88
CA LYS A 63 30.76 -23.44 -5.73
C LYS A 63 32.16 -23.68 -6.29
N SER A 64 33.04 -22.69 -6.15
CA SER A 64 34.45 -22.91 -6.42
C SER A 64 34.94 -23.89 -5.37
N THR A 65 35.05 -25.17 -5.74
CA THR A 65 35.85 -26.13 -5.01
C THR A 65 37.28 -25.63 -5.07
N ILE A 66 37.71 -24.98 -4.00
CA ILE A 66 39.13 -24.78 -3.73
C ILE A 66 39.67 -26.19 -3.42
N ILE A 67 40.30 -26.80 -4.41
CA ILE A 67 41.19 -27.94 -4.21
C ILE A 67 42.57 -27.32 -4.09
N ASP A 68 43.04 -27.13 -2.86
CA ASP A 68 44.44 -26.79 -2.62
C ASP A 68 45.25 -28.09 -2.42
N PRO A 69 46.49 -28.16 -2.97
CA PRO A 69 47.38 -29.32 -2.89
C PRO A 69 48.06 -29.51 -1.53
#